data_AF-A0AAD5V1E1-F1
#
_entry.id   AF-A0AAD5V1E1-F1
#
_cell.length_a   1.000
_cell.length_b   1.000
_cell.length_c   1.000
_cell.angle_alpha   90.00
_cell.angle_beta   90.00
_cell.angle_gamma   90.00
#
_symmetry.space_group_name_H-M   'P 1'
#
loop_
_entity.id
_entity.type
_entity.pdbx_description
1 polymer ?
#
loop_
_entity_poly.entity_id
_entity_poly.type
_entity_poly.pdbx_seq_one_letter_code
_entity_poly.pdbx_strand_id
1 'polypeptide(L)'
;MPDSAPTSPLLSPASIHGSLYGSLTAPPEVNNVAETLAAMKGSLGNLGQLFDALGHQATQMVQIGGELETAQHLNKVRKEMVAQDKKQEEQIEDIKALLEQALQYEIIEHLRTIIEQGVLDQIDELVKEQVSEQLPTYFPQEIEEELALYRQQLDEVQRAFHNSESRRSNSLLRSDKLSDPLHTIYKTDGTLRPSRAQLRDSDFESFGGDDDDEPEEISKTPFSDESAQSTAE
;
A
#
# COMPACT_ATOMS: atom_id res chain seq x y z
N MET A 1 -39.63 35.46 -29.06
CA MET A 1 -38.84 34.35 -28.49
C MET A 1 -38.33 34.79 -27.14
N PRO A 2 -38.95 34.34 -26.04
CA PRO A 2 -38.52 34.70 -24.68
C PRO A 2 -37.74 33.58 -23.99
N ASP A 3 -36.57 33.99 -23.48
CA ASP A 3 -35.99 33.75 -22.14
C ASP A 3 -36.10 32.36 -21.48
N SER A 4 -34.94 31.69 -21.36
CA SER A 4 -34.74 30.46 -20.57
C SER A 4 -33.80 30.75 -19.40
N ALA A 5 -34.32 30.73 -18.18
CA ALA A 5 -33.54 30.79 -16.94
C ALA A 5 -33.06 29.39 -16.51
N PRO A 6 -31.87 29.25 -15.88
CA PRO A 6 -31.40 27.98 -15.33
C PRO A 6 -31.91 27.76 -13.89
N THR A 7 -32.59 26.64 -13.70
CA THR A 7 -33.09 26.11 -12.42
C THR A 7 -31.94 25.49 -11.60
N SER A 8 -31.71 25.98 -10.39
CA SER A 8 -30.79 25.38 -9.42
C SER A 8 -31.46 24.24 -8.64
N PRO A 9 -30.76 23.14 -8.32
CA PRO A 9 -31.31 22.04 -7.54
C PRO A 9 -31.30 22.35 -6.04
N LEU A 10 -32.45 22.11 -5.40
CA LEU A 10 -32.72 22.21 -3.97
C LEU A 10 -32.21 20.93 -3.29
N LEU A 11 -31.23 21.02 -2.39
CA LEU A 11 -30.79 19.91 -1.53
C LEU A 11 -31.47 20.04 -0.17
N SER A 12 -32.33 19.06 0.13
CA SER A 12 -33.03 18.89 1.40
C SER A 12 -32.07 18.40 2.51
N PRO A 13 -32.16 18.91 3.74
CA PRO A 13 -31.45 18.34 4.89
C PRO A 13 -32.26 17.18 5.50
N ALA A 14 -31.77 15.96 5.30
CA ALA A 14 -32.27 14.80 6.04
C ALA A 14 -31.74 14.84 7.48
N SER A 15 -32.68 14.92 8.44
CA SER A 15 -32.41 14.73 9.86
C SER A 15 -32.23 13.25 10.16
N ILE A 16 -31.06 12.85 10.66
CA ILE A 16 -30.86 11.54 11.30
C ILE A 16 -30.47 11.79 12.75
N HIS A 17 -31.43 11.48 13.62
CA HIS A 17 -31.24 11.32 15.06
C HIS A 17 -30.42 10.06 15.34
N GLY A 18 -29.37 10.19 16.14
CA GLY A 18 -28.56 9.08 16.63
C GLY A 18 -27.65 9.52 17.77
N SER A 19 -28.25 9.80 18.92
CA SER A 19 -27.53 10.07 20.18
C SER A 19 -27.19 8.74 20.85
N LEU A 20 -25.92 8.36 20.79
CA LEU A 20 -25.30 7.44 21.73
C LEU A 20 -24.04 8.13 22.25
N TYR A 21 -24.01 8.37 23.56
CA TYR A 21 -22.93 9.03 24.27
C TYR A 21 -21.68 8.14 24.28
N GLY A 22 -20.84 8.31 23.25
CA GLY A 22 -19.42 7.98 23.30
C GLY A 22 -18.62 9.24 23.59
N SER A 23 -17.87 9.25 24.69
CA SER A 23 -16.87 10.28 25.01
C SER A 23 -15.75 10.24 23.95
N LEU A 24 -16.00 10.82 22.79
CA LEU A 24 -15.05 10.97 21.70
C LEU A 24 -14.13 12.15 22.02
N THR A 25 -12.92 11.81 22.46
CA THR A 25 -11.77 12.69 22.41
C THR A 25 -11.64 13.18 20.97
N ALA A 26 -11.85 14.47 20.73
CA ALA A 26 -11.73 15.04 19.40
C ALA A 26 -10.35 14.68 18.82
N PRO A 27 -10.28 14.14 17.59
CA PRO A 27 -9.01 13.81 16.97
C PRO A 27 -8.13 15.07 16.91
N PRO A 28 -6.83 14.97 17.22
CA PRO A 28 -5.93 16.12 17.35
C PRO A 28 -5.87 17.00 16.08
N GLU A 29 -6.27 16.46 14.94
CA GLU A 29 -6.36 17.14 13.65
C GLU A 29 -7.38 18.29 13.66
N VAL A 30 -8.52 18.18 14.38
CA VAL A 30 -9.56 19.22 14.40
C VAL A 30 -9.11 20.45 15.19
N ASN A 31 -8.26 20.27 16.22
CA ASN A 31 -7.68 21.38 16.97
C ASN A 31 -6.67 22.18 16.13
N ASN A 32 -5.89 21.51 15.29
CA ASN A 32 -4.94 22.17 14.38
C ASN A 32 -5.66 23.01 13.30
N VAL A 33 -6.82 22.54 12.81
CA VAL A 33 -7.65 23.31 11.86
C VAL A 33 -8.27 24.54 12.54
N ALA A 34 -8.69 24.44 13.80
CA ALA A 34 -9.22 25.58 14.54
C ALA A 34 -8.16 26.68 14.76
N GLU A 35 -6.92 26.29 15.06
CA GLU A 35 -5.80 27.21 15.26
C GLU A 35 -5.38 27.92 13.96
N THR A 36 -5.28 27.18 12.85
CA THR A 36 -4.99 27.76 11.53
C THR A 36 -6.09 28.72 11.07
N LEU A 37 -7.36 28.41 11.32
CA LEU A 37 -8.47 29.30 10.97
C LEU A 37 -8.49 30.57 11.83
N ALA A 38 -8.14 30.46 13.11
CA ALA A 38 -7.98 31.62 13.99
C ALA A 38 -6.81 32.51 13.52
N ALA A 39 -5.69 31.92 13.10
CA ALA A 39 -4.55 32.66 12.55
C ALA A 39 -4.89 33.38 11.24
N MET A 40 -5.59 32.73 10.31
CA MET A 40 -6.06 33.35 9.07
C MET A 40 -7.06 34.49 9.33
N LYS A 41 -7.97 34.33 10.29
CA LYS A 41 -8.92 35.39 10.66
C LYS A 41 -8.21 36.59 11.28
N GLY A 42 -7.16 36.34 12.08
CA GLY A 42 -6.28 37.39 12.61
C GLY A 42 -5.54 38.14 11.50
N SER A 43 -4.98 37.43 10.51
CA SER A 43 -4.28 38.06 9.40
C SER A 43 -5.23 38.89 8.50
N LEU A 44 -6.45 38.41 8.27
CA LEU A 44 -7.48 39.16 7.52
C LEU A 44 -7.90 40.44 8.25
N GLY A 45 -8.05 40.36 9.57
CA GLY A 45 -8.34 41.53 10.41
C GLY A 45 -7.21 42.57 10.36
N ASN A 46 -5.96 42.12 10.40
CA ASN A 46 -4.78 42.98 10.26
C ASN A 46 -4.69 43.61 8.86
N LEU A 47 -5.03 42.85 7.81
CA LEU A 47 -5.08 43.37 6.44
C LEU A 47 -6.17 44.45 6.29
N GLY A 48 -7.33 44.26 6.91
CA GLY A 48 -8.40 45.26 6.96
C GLY A 48 -7.95 46.56 7.62
N GLN A 49 -7.25 46.47 8.76
CA GLN A 49 -6.69 47.64 9.45
C GLN A 49 -5.63 48.36 8.60
N LEU A 50 -4.81 47.62 7.85
CA LEU A 50 -3.85 48.21 6.89
C LEU A 50 -4.56 48.95 5.75
N PHE A 51 -5.65 48.39 5.20
CA PHE A 51 -6.43 49.08 4.16
C PHE A 51 -7.11 50.36 4.69
N ASP A 52 -7.65 50.34 5.90
CA ASP A 52 -8.25 51.53 6.52
C ASP A 52 -7.21 52.63 6.78
N ALA A 53 -6.02 52.25 7.29
CA ALA A 53 -4.91 53.16 7.51
C ALA A 53 -4.41 53.76 6.19
N LEU A 54 -4.29 52.95 5.13
CA LEU A 54 -3.93 53.42 3.80
C LEU A 54 -4.98 54.37 3.23
N GLY A 55 -6.26 54.07 3.44
CA GLY A 55 -7.38 54.92 3.04
C GLY A 55 -7.35 56.30 3.71
N HIS A 56 -7.09 56.34 5.02
CA HIS A 56 -6.94 57.58 5.79
C HIS A 56 -5.72 58.39 5.35
N GLN A 57 -4.59 57.72 5.10
CA GLN A 57 -3.38 58.38 4.61
C GLN A 57 -3.59 58.95 3.21
N ALA A 58 -4.30 58.22 2.32
CA ALA A 58 -4.64 58.70 0.99
C ALA A 58 -5.56 59.94 1.04
N THR A 59 -6.55 59.97 1.94
CA THR A 59 -7.44 61.14 2.08
C THR A 59 -6.72 62.36 2.63
N GLN A 60 -5.82 62.19 3.62
CA GLN A 60 -4.99 63.29 4.12
C GLN A 60 -4.03 63.84 3.07
N MET A 61 -3.46 62.97 2.24
CA MET A 61 -2.47 63.38 1.23
C MET A 61 -3.10 64.13 0.05
N VAL A 62 -4.36 63.81 -0.29
CA VAL A 62 -5.15 64.58 -1.27
C VAL A 62 -5.44 66.01 -0.78
N GLN A 63 -5.59 66.20 0.54
CA GLN A 63 -5.98 67.49 1.11
C GLN A 63 -4.83 68.52 1.20
N ILE A 64 -3.56 68.10 1.13
CA ILE A 64 -2.39 68.98 1.34
C ILE A 64 -1.83 69.60 0.03
N GLY A 65 -2.40 69.29 -1.14
CA GLY A 65 -1.90 69.87 -2.41
C GLY A 65 -0.64 69.19 -2.93
N GLY A 66 -0.41 67.93 -2.54
CA GLY A 66 0.62 67.04 -3.08
C GLY A 66 0.15 66.24 -4.30
N GLU A 67 -0.90 66.66 -5.01
CA GLU A 67 -1.48 65.93 -6.15
C GLU A 67 -0.45 65.59 -7.24
N LEU A 68 0.58 66.43 -7.40
CA LEU A 68 1.66 66.17 -8.37
C LEU A 68 2.63 65.11 -7.88
N GLU A 69 3.03 65.15 -6.60
CA GLU A 69 3.96 64.16 -6.02
C GLU A 69 3.28 62.79 -5.85
N THR A 70 2.00 62.76 -5.45
CA THR A 70 1.22 61.52 -5.40
C THR A 70 1.03 60.92 -6.78
N ALA A 71 0.75 61.73 -7.81
CA ALA A 71 0.66 61.25 -9.19
C ALA A 71 2.01 60.66 -9.68
N GLN A 72 3.14 61.23 -9.29
CA GLN A 72 4.46 60.69 -9.62
C GLN A 72 4.72 59.35 -8.92
N HIS A 73 4.44 59.26 -7.62
CA HIS A 73 4.58 58.01 -6.86
C HIS A 73 3.67 56.91 -7.39
N LEU A 74 2.41 57.23 -7.73
CA LEU A 74 1.45 56.27 -8.27
C LEU A 74 1.91 55.75 -9.65
N ASN A 75 2.44 56.64 -10.50
CA ASN A 75 3.05 56.22 -11.78
C ASN A 75 4.29 55.36 -11.59
N LYS A 76 5.13 55.63 -10.58
CA LYS A 76 6.28 54.80 -10.24
C LYS A 76 5.83 53.40 -9.80
N VAL A 77 4.88 53.30 -8.88
CA VAL A 77 4.32 52.03 -8.42
C VAL A 77 3.71 51.24 -9.57
N ARG A 78 2.96 51.89 -10.47
CA ARG A 78 2.42 51.22 -11.67
C ARG A 78 3.52 50.65 -12.57
N LYS A 79 4.61 51.41 -12.79
CA LYS A 79 5.75 50.93 -13.59
C LYS A 79 6.47 49.77 -12.91
N GLU A 80 6.67 49.84 -11.60
CA GLU A 80 7.27 48.76 -10.82
C GLU A 80 6.40 47.50 -10.84
N MET A 81 5.07 47.65 -10.74
CA MET A 81 4.12 46.54 -10.84
C MET A 81 4.19 45.85 -12.21
N VAL A 82 4.16 46.61 -13.31
CA VAL A 82 4.29 46.05 -14.66
C VAL A 82 5.65 45.37 -14.86
N ALA A 83 6.72 45.92 -14.32
CA ALA A 83 8.05 45.30 -14.39
C ALA A 83 8.13 44.01 -13.57
N GLN A 84 7.47 43.96 -12.40
CA GLN A 84 7.37 42.76 -11.57
C GLN A 84 6.51 41.70 -12.24
N ASP A 85 5.36 42.06 -12.80
CA ASP A 85 4.48 41.14 -13.52
C ASP A 85 5.22 40.48 -14.68
N LYS A 86 5.98 41.27 -15.46
CA LYS A 86 6.81 40.74 -16.54
C LYS A 86 7.86 39.75 -16.02
N LYS A 87 8.55 40.10 -14.92
CA LYS A 87 9.56 39.23 -14.31
C LYS A 87 8.93 37.93 -13.77
N GLN A 88 7.73 38.01 -13.20
CA GLN A 88 7.01 36.83 -12.72
C GLN A 88 6.59 35.93 -13.88
N GLU A 89 6.12 36.50 -15.00
CA GLU A 89 5.79 35.71 -16.18
C GLU A 89 7.03 34.97 -16.73
N GLU A 90 8.18 35.66 -16.84
CA GLU A 90 9.46 35.04 -17.23
C GLU A 90 9.84 33.89 -16.26
N GLN A 91 9.68 34.09 -14.95
CA GLN A 91 9.96 33.05 -13.96
C GLN A 91 8.98 31.86 -14.04
N ILE A 92 7.71 32.12 -14.32
CA ILE A 92 6.70 31.07 -14.50
C ILE A 92 7.01 30.26 -15.75
N GLU A 93 7.44 30.91 -16.83
CA GLU A 93 7.87 30.25 -18.06
C GLU A 93 9.09 29.35 -17.81
N ASP A 94 10.09 29.85 -17.09
CA ASP A 94 11.27 29.06 -16.70
C ASP A 94 10.89 27.83 -15.85
N ILE A 95 9.98 27.99 -14.88
CA ILE A 95 9.50 26.89 -14.03
C ILE A 95 8.73 25.86 -14.87
N LYS A 96 7.88 26.30 -15.81
CA LYS A 96 7.15 25.40 -16.72
C LYS A 96 8.11 24.58 -17.58
N ALA A 97 9.14 25.22 -18.14
CA ALA A 97 10.14 24.53 -18.95
C ALA A 97 10.92 23.48 -18.12
N LEU A 98 11.30 23.83 -16.89
CA LEU A 98 12.00 22.91 -15.99
C LEU A 98 11.10 21.72 -15.59
N LEU A 99 9.82 21.98 -15.32
CA LEU A 99 8.85 20.93 -14.98
C LEU A 99 8.61 19.99 -16.17
N GLU A 100 8.46 20.53 -17.37
CA GLU A 100 8.30 19.74 -18.60
C GLU A 100 9.52 18.84 -18.82
N GLN A 101 10.73 19.38 -18.68
CA GLN A 101 11.96 18.61 -18.82
C GLN A 101 12.08 17.51 -17.75
N ALA A 102 11.75 17.81 -16.49
CA ALA A 102 11.80 16.83 -15.41
C ALA A 102 10.79 15.69 -15.64
N LEU A 103 9.55 16.02 -16.00
CA LEU A 103 8.52 15.03 -16.31
C LEU A 103 8.91 14.19 -17.53
N GLN A 104 9.44 14.81 -18.58
CA GLN A 104 9.89 14.08 -19.76
C GLN A 104 10.99 13.07 -19.42
N TYR A 105 11.97 13.45 -18.60
CA TYR A 105 13.04 12.56 -18.17
C TYR A 105 12.50 11.38 -17.34
N GLU A 106 11.67 11.66 -16.33
CA GLU A 106 11.09 10.64 -15.46
C GLU A 106 10.21 9.65 -16.23
N ILE A 107 9.37 10.15 -17.15
CA ILE A 107 8.53 9.29 -17.99
C ILE A 107 9.39 8.39 -18.88
N ILE A 108 10.44 8.93 -19.51
CA ILE A 108 11.33 8.14 -20.37
C ILE A 108 12.06 7.07 -19.55
N GLU A 109 12.58 7.43 -18.38
CA GLU A 109 13.29 6.49 -17.50
C GLU A 109 12.34 5.38 -17.03
N HIS A 110 11.13 5.73 -16.58
CA HIS A 110 10.15 4.76 -16.13
C HIS A 110 9.69 3.82 -17.25
N LEU A 111 9.39 4.35 -18.44
CA LEU A 111 9.03 3.53 -19.61
C LEU A 111 10.17 2.60 -20.00
N ARG A 112 11.42 3.08 -19.92
CA ARG A 112 12.58 2.24 -20.19
C ARG A 112 12.67 1.09 -19.20
N THR A 113 12.49 1.34 -17.90
CA THR A 113 12.48 0.27 -16.89
C THR A 113 11.36 -0.74 -17.13
N ILE A 114 10.15 -0.29 -17.47
CA ILE A 114 9.02 -1.18 -17.78
C ILE A 114 9.34 -2.06 -19.00
N ILE A 115 9.91 -1.48 -20.06
CA ILE A 115 10.28 -2.23 -21.27
C ILE A 115 11.40 -3.23 -20.97
N GLU A 116 12.43 -2.82 -20.24
CA GLU A 116 13.54 -3.71 -19.85
C GLU A 116 13.03 -4.88 -19.01
N GLN A 117 12.15 -4.64 -18.03
CA GLN A 117 11.51 -5.70 -17.24
C GLN A 117 10.65 -6.62 -18.11
N GLY A 118 9.79 -6.05 -18.96
CA GLY A 118 8.93 -6.84 -19.84
C GLY A 118 9.71 -7.71 -20.83
N VAL A 119 10.87 -7.24 -21.31
CA VAL A 119 11.77 -8.03 -22.16
C VAL A 119 12.44 -9.15 -21.36
N LEU A 120 12.88 -8.89 -20.12
CA LEU A 120 13.46 -9.91 -19.26
C LEU A 120 12.46 -11.01 -18.92
N ASP A 121 11.22 -10.65 -18.58
CA ASP A 121 10.15 -11.61 -18.29
C ASP A 121 9.86 -12.50 -19.50
N GLN A 122 9.79 -11.91 -20.71
CA GLN A 122 9.62 -12.68 -21.94
C GLN A 122 10.80 -13.62 -22.23
N ILE A 123 12.04 -13.18 -21.96
CA ILE A 123 13.22 -14.03 -22.11
C ILE A 123 13.14 -15.20 -21.12
N ASP A 124 12.76 -14.96 -19.87
CA ASP A 124 12.64 -16.01 -18.86
C ASP A 124 11.57 -17.03 -19.22
N GLU A 125 10.43 -16.59 -19.77
CA GLU A 125 9.38 -17.48 -20.29
C GLU A 125 9.88 -18.33 -21.45
N LEU A 126 10.54 -17.72 -22.45
CA LEU A 126 11.10 -18.44 -23.59
C LEU A 126 12.20 -19.43 -23.19
N VAL A 127 13.08 -19.03 -22.27
CA VAL A 127 14.12 -19.92 -21.73
C VAL A 127 13.48 -21.07 -20.98
N LYS A 128 12.45 -20.83 -20.17
CA LYS A 128 11.74 -21.89 -19.44
C LYS A 128 11.07 -22.88 -20.40
N GLU A 129 10.40 -22.39 -21.44
CA GLU A 129 9.80 -23.22 -22.49
C GLU A 129 10.87 -24.07 -23.19
N GLN A 130 11.93 -23.43 -23.71
CA GLN A 130 13.02 -24.10 -24.41
C GLN A 130 13.74 -25.13 -23.53
N VAL A 131 13.98 -24.79 -22.26
CA VAL A 131 14.56 -25.72 -21.29
C VAL A 131 13.62 -26.89 -21.07
N SER A 132 12.31 -26.67 -20.89
CA SER A 132 11.34 -27.75 -20.69
C SER A 132 11.24 -28.71 -21.88
N GLU A 133 11.42 -28.22 -23.10
CA GLU A 133 11.46 -29.05 -24.31
C GLU A 133 12.76 -29.85 -24.43
N GLN A 134 13.89 -29.25 -24.06
CA GLN A 134 15.20 -29.88 -24.18
C GLN A 134 15.50 -30.86 -23.03
N LEU A 135 14.97 -30.60 -21.83
CA LEU A 135 15.25 -31.39 -20.62
C LEU A 135 15.00 -32.89 -20.81
N PRO A 136 13.86 -33.35 -21.38
CA PRO A 136 13.60 -34.77 -21.61
C PRO A 136 14.59 -35.44 -22.58
N THR A 137 15.18 -34.66 -23.50
CA THR A 137 16.18 -35.19 -24.45
C THR A 137 17.51 -35.47 -23.76
N TYR A 138 17.89 -34.63 -22.80
CA TYR A 138 19.16 -34.75 -22.06
C TYR A 138 19.06 -35.59 -20.79
N PHE A 139 17.86 -35.70 -20.22
CA PHE A 139 17.57 -36.48 -19.01
C PHE A 139 16.55 -37.58 -19.35
N PRO A 140 17.03 -38.78 -19.73
CA PRO A 140 16.18 -39.94 -19.92
C PRO A 140 15.40 -40.26 -18.64
N GLN A 141 14.15 -40.71 -18.79
CA GLN A 141 13.28 -41.13 -17.67
C GLN A 141 13.96 -42.17 -16.77
N GLU A 142 14.81 -43.03 -17.32
CA GLU A 142 15.56 -44.03 -16.55
C GLU A 142 16.42 -43.41 -15.44
N ILE A 143 17.07 -42.26 -15.71
CA ILE A 143 17.87 -41.56 -14.70
C ILE A 143 16.98 -40.91 -13.64
N GLU A 144 15.81 -40.40 -14.02
CA GLU A 144 14.85 -39.84 -13.06
C GLU A 144 14.31 -40.91 -12.11
N GLU A 145 13.98 -42.09 -12.64
CA GLU A 145 13.58 -43.26 -11.84
C GLU A 145 14.70 -43.71 -10.91
N GLU A 146 15.95 -43.76 -11.40
CA GLU A 146 17.12 -44.11 -10.59
C GLU A 146 17.35 -43.10 -9.46
N LEU A 147 17.24 -41.80 -9.76
CA LEU A 147 17.34 -40.73 -8.77
C LEU A 147 16.21 -40.79 -7.73
N ALA A 148 14.98 -41.09 -8.15
CA ALA A 148 13.85 -41.26 -7.24
C ALA A 148 14.09 -42.45 -6.29
N LEU A 149 14.63 -43.55 -6.81
CA LEU A 149 15.00 -44.72 -6.02
C LEU A 149 16.11 -44.39 -5.03
N TYR A 150 17.18 -43.70 -5.44
CA TYR A 150 18.25 -43.29 -4.52
C TYR A 150 17.77 -42.31 -3.45
N ARG A 151 16.87 -41.38 -3.79
CA ARG A 151 16.24 -40.50 -2.79
C ARG A 151 15.47 -41.31 -1.76
N GLN A 152 14.67 -42.27 -2.20
CA GLN A 152 13.93 -43.15 -1.30
C GLN A 152 14.86 -43.96 -0.39
N GLN A 153 15.98 -44.47 -0.93
CA GLN A 153 17.00 -45.18 -0.14
C GLN A 153 17.67 -44.26 0.89
N LEU A 154 18.03 -43.03 0.50
CA LEU A 154 18.59 -42.05 1.44
C LEU A 154 17.61 -41.70 2.55
N ASP A 155 16.33 -41.52 2.24
CA ASP A 155 15.29 -41.28 3.24
C ASP A 155 15.10 -42.48 4.18
N GLU A 156 15.22 -43.71 3.68
CA GLU A 156 15.21 -44.91 4.51
C GLU A 156 16.43 -44.96 5.44
N VAL A 157 17.64 -44.72 4.91
CA VAL A 157 18.88 -44.70 5.69
C VAL A 157 18.86 -43.59 6.74
N GLN A 158 18.40 -42.40 6.38
CA GLN A 158 18.28 -41.27 7.30
C GLN A 158 17.28 -41.59 8.43
N ARG A 159 16.12 -42.18 8.10
CA ARG A 159 15.16 -42.66 9.11
C ARG A 159 15.75 -43.75 9.99
N ALA A 160 16.46 -44.72 9.41
CA ALA A 160 17.10 -45.80 10.15
C ALA A 160 18.20 -45.26 11.10
N PHE A 161 18.99 -44.29 10.62
CA PHE A 161 20.01 -43.60 11.40
C PHE A 161 19.39 -42.85 12.58
N HIS A 162 18.39 -42.01 12.33
CA HIS A 162 17.65 -41.29 13.36
C HIS A 162 17.03 -42.25 14.38
N ASN A 163 16.44 -43.36 13.92
CA ASN A 163 15.87 -44.37 14.82
C ASN A 163 16.92 -45.07 15.68
N SER A 164 18.09 -45.36 15.12
CA SER A 164 19.21 -45.96 15.86
C SER A 164 19.73 -45.00 16.93
N GLU A 165 19.88 -43.72 16.57
CA GLU A 165 20.28 -42.66 17.49
C GLU A 165 19.24 -42.46 18.60
N SER A 166 17.96 -42.30 18.26
CA SER A 166 16.87 -42.16 19.23
C SER A 166 16.78 -43.36 20.18
N ARG A 167 16.98 -44.59 19.69
CA ARG A 167 17.02 -45.79 20.55
C ARG A 167 18.21 -45.77 21.51
N ARG A 168 19.37 -45.32 21.04
CA ARG A 168 20.57 -45.16 21.88
C ARG A 168 20.35 -44.08 22.95
N SER A 169 19.76 -42.94 22.60
CA SER A 169 19.43 -41.88 23.55
C SER A 169 18.37 -42.35 24.56
N ASN A 170 17.33 -43.05 24.10
CA ASN A 170 16.28 -43.58 24.97
C ASN A 170 16.78 -44.68 25.91
N SER A 171 17.77 -45.49 25.51
CA SER A 171 18.36 -46.50 26.41
C SER A 171 19.30 -45.91 27.46
N LEU A 172 19.85 -44.71 27.19
CA LEU A 172 20.66 -43.95 28.15
C LEU A 172 19.81 -43.22 29.21
N LEU A 173 18.50 -43.11 29.00
CA LEU A 173 17.56 -42.63 30.02
C LEU A 173 17.49 -43.65 31.16
N ARG A 174 18.40 -43.53 32.13
CA ARG A 174 18.40 -44.32 33.37
C ARG A 174 17.24 -43.89 34.28
N SER A 175 16.98 -44.69 35.33
CA SER A 175 16.00 -44.40 36.39
C SER A 175 16.11 -42.98 36.97
N ASP A 176 17.29 -42.38 36.89
CA ASP A 176 17.58 -41.11 37.55
C ASP A 176 17.14 -39.89 36.71
N LYS A 177 16.74 -40.10 35.45
CA LYS A 177 16.30 -39.06 34.49
C LYS A 177 14.94 -39.36 33.86
N LEU A 178 13.98 -39.76 34.69
CA LEU A 178 12.60 -40.06 34.27
C LEU A 178 11.83 -38.84 33.71
N SER A 179 12.33 -37.63 33.92
CA SER A 179 11.72 -36.38 33.44
C SER A 179 12.09 -36.03 32.00
N ASP A 180 13.15 -36.63 31.44
CA ASP A 180 13.61 -36.28 30.09
C ASP A 180 12.65 -36.89 29.03
N PRO A 181 12.22 -36.12 28.03
CA PRO A 181 11.30 -36.61 27.01
C PRO A 181 11.94 -37.70 26.15
N LEU A 182 11.16 -38.73 25.82
CA LEU A 182 11.59 -39.80 24.92
C LEU A 182 11.82 -39.23 23.51
N HIS A 183 12.98 -39.58 22.92
CA HIS A 183 13.31 -39.23 21.55
C HIS A 183 12.39 -39.97 20.58
N THR A 184 12.03 -39.29 19.49
CA THR A 184 11.06 -39.76 18.50
C THR A 184 11.61 -40.90 17.65
N ILE A 185 10.73 -41.83 17.26
CA ILE A 185 11.07 -42.96 16.40
C ILE A 185 10.10 -42.95 15.21
N TYR A 186 10.67 -42.87 14.00
CA TYR A 186 9.96 -42.96 12.74
C TYR A 186 9.57 -44.41 12.43
N LYS A 187 8.37 -44.60 11.87
CA LYS A 187 7.94 -45.86 11.28
C LYS A 187 8.44 -46.00 9.84
N THR A 188 8.24 -47.18 9.25
CA THR A 188 8.57 -47.48 7.84
C THR A 188 7.80 -46.61 6.83
N ASP A 189 6.60 -46.19 7.21
CA ASP A 189 5.75 -45.25 6.47
C ASP A 189 6.24 -43.79 6.58
N GLY A 190 7.29 -43.50 7.36
CA GLY A 190 7.77 -42.14 7.62
C GLY A 190 6.92 -41.36 8.62
N THR A 191 5.81 -41.94 9.09
CA THR A 191 4.95 -41.32 10.09
C THR A 191 5.63 -41.36 11.45
N LEU A 192 5.64 -40.22 12.13
CA LEU A 192 6.12 -40.12 13.50
C LEU A 192 5.19 -40.92 14.43
N ARG A 193 5.76 -41.74 15.32
CA ARG A 193 4.98 -42.23 16.46
C ARG A 193 4.77 -41.05 17.41
N PRO A 194 3.52 -40.61 17.66
CA PRO A 194 3.29 -39.59 18.67
C PRO A 194 3.84 -40.09 20.00
N SER A 195 4.69 -39.29 20.62
CA SER A 195 5.19 -39.61 21.95
C SER A 195 3.98 -39.62 22.90
N ARG A 196 3.94 -40.57 23.84
CA ARG A 196 2.82 -40.73 24.79
C ARG A 196 2.53 -39.45 25.59
N ALA A 197 3.48 -38.52 25.65
CA ALA A 197 3.32 -37.21 26.26
C ALA A 197 2.36 -36.30 25.47
N GLN A 198 2.35 -36.37 24.13
CA GLN A 198 1.51 -35.49 23.30
C GLN A 198 0.03 -35.92 23.24
N LEU A 199 -0.26 -37.20 23.48
CA LEU A 199 -1.63 -37.72 23.54
C LEU A 199 -2.37 -37.32 24.83
N ARG A 200 -1.71 -36.71 25.81
CA ARG A 200 -2.34 -36.31 27.07
C ARG A 200 -2.93 -34.89 27.04
N ASP A 201 -2.45 -34.05 26.15
CA ASP A 201 -2.85 -32.63 26.12
C ASP A 201 -3.93 -32.35 25.07
N SER A 202 -4.03 -33.15 24.00
CA SER A 202 -5.03 -32.94 22.94
C SER A 202 -6.45 -33.40 23.30
N ASP A 203 -6.61 -34.35 24.24
CA ASP A 203 -7.91 -34.92 24.59
C ASP A 203 -8.60 -34.20 25.77
N PHE A 204 -7.96 -33.19 26.38
CA PHE A 204 -8.52 -32.50 27.56
C PHE A 204 -9.04 -31.08 27.26
N GLU A 205 -8.76 -30.49 26.09
CA GLU A 205 -9.22 -29.13 25.75
C GLU A 205 -10.55 -29.06 24.97
N SER A 206 -11.21 -30.18 24.66
CA SER A 206 -12.45 -30.19 23.85
C SER A 206 -13.74 -30.42 24.66
N PHE A 207 -13.80 -29.99 25.94
CA PHE A 207 -15.00 -30.15 26.78
C PHE A 207 -15.54 -28.85 27.40
N GLY A 208 -15.24 -27.68 26.83
CA GLY A 208 -15.84 -26.43 27.32
C GLY A 208 -15.84 -25.31 26.28
N GLY A 209 -17.03 -24.92 25.82
CA GLY A 209 -17.28 -23.84 24.87
C GLY A 209 -18.24 -24.33 23.79
N ASP A 210 -19.50 -24.63 24.11
CA ASP A 210 -20.59 -23.65 24.15
C ASP A 210 -20.63 -22.78 22.87
N ASP A 211 -21.34 -23.31 21.87
CA ASP A 211 -22.45 -22.65 21.18
C ASP A 211 -22.34 -21.13 20.96
N ASP A 212 -21.71 -20.72 19.86
CA ASP A 212 -22.09 -19.52 19.11
C ASP A 212 -21.92 -19.82 17.60
N ASP A 213 -22.92 -20.52 17.06
CA ASP A 213 -23.18 -20.69 15.62
C ASP A 213 -23.42 -19.31 14.97
N GLU A 214 -22.36 -18.68 14.45
CA GLU A 214 -22.50 -17.69 13.37
C GLU A 214 -22.44 -18.41 12.01
N PRO A 215 -23.45 -18.24 11.13
CA PRO A 215 -23.41 -18.81 9.80
C PRO A 215 -22.45 -18.01 8.92
N GLU A 216 -21.26 -18.54 8.64
CA GLU A 216 -20.38 -17.98 7.61
C GLU A 216 -21.06 -18.07 6.23
N GLU A 217 -21.23 -16.89 5.64
CA GLU A 217 -21.65 -16.70 4.26
C GLU A 217 -20.74 -17.47 3.31
N ILE A 218 -21.35 -18.43 2.61
CA ILE A 218 -20.77 -19.11 1.45
C ILE A 218 -20.51 -18.03 0.37
N SER A 219 -19.29 -17.52 0.32
CA SER A 219 -18.81 -16.73 -0.80
C SER A 219 -18.77 -17.63 -2.04
N LYS A 220 -19.83 -17.55 -2.84
CA LYS A 220 -19.86 -18.00 -4.23
C LYS A 220 -18.71 -17.33 -4.99
N THR A 221 -17.61 -18.03 -5.16
CA THR A 221 -16.67 -17.70 -6.24
C THR A 221 -17.33 -18.09 -7.56
N PRO A 222 -17.45 -17.17 -8.52
CA PRO A 222 -18.00 -17.49 -9.83
C PRO A 222 -17.02 -18.39 -10.58
N PHE A 223 -17.56 -19.54 -10.96
CA PHE A 223 -17.10 -20.46 -11.98
C PHE A 223 -16.84 -19.69 -13.29
N SER A 224 -15.57 -19.39 -13.57
CA SER A 224 -15.14 -18.92 -14.89
C SER A 224 -15.06 -20.12 -15.82
N ASP A 225 -16.18 -20.35 -16.50
CA ASP A 225 -16.31 -21.20 -17.68
C ASP A 225 -15.76 -20.41 -18.88
N GLU A 226 -14.46 -20.53 -19.17
CA GLU A 226 -13.89 -20.01 -20.42
C GLU A 226 -13.58 -21.17 -21.36
N SER A 227 -14.68 -21.69 -21.91
CA SER A 227 -14.71 -22.60 -23.03
C SER A 227 -14.25 -21.91 -24.33
N ALA A 228 -13.21 -22.47 -24.93
CA ALA A 228 -13.09 -22.80 -26.35
C ALA A 228 -13.56 -21.78 -27.41
N GLN A 229 -12.58 -21.21 -28.12
CA GLN A 229 -12.62 -20.93 -29.56
C GLN A 229 -11.26 -21.43 -30.10
N SER A 230 -11.08 -22.41 -30.98
CA SER A 230 -11.82 -22.88 -32.16
C SER A 230 -12.00 -21.83 -33.27
N THR A 231 -10.92 -21.57 -34.00
CA THR A 231 -10.88 -21.21 -35.44
C THR A 231 -9.42 -21.43 -35.88
N ALA A 232 -9.06 -22.46 -36.65
CA ALA A 232 -9.40 -22.75 -38.04
C ALA A 232 -8.98 -21.63 -39.01
N GLU A 233 -7.71 -21.60 -39.40
CA GLU A 233 -7.22 -21.61 -40.79
C GLU A 233 -5.71 -21.92 -40.85
#